data_AF-A0A5C6F6W0-F1
#
_entry.id   AF-A0A5C6F6W0-F1
#
_cell.length_a   1.000
_cell.length_b   1.000
_cell.length_c   1.000
_cell.angle_alpha   90.00
_cell.angle_beta   90.00
_cell.angle_gamma   90.00
#
_symmetry.space_group_name_H-M   'P 1'
#
loop_
_entity.id
_entity.type
_entity.pdbx_description
1 polymer ?
#
loop_
_entity_poly.entity_id
_entity_poly.type
_entity_poly.pdbx_seq_one_letter_code
_entity_poly.pdbx_strand_id
1 'polypeptide(L)'
;MEFQFESLGPAIRWVVLIFMIVFAILLLAFVVVLAALPGQIAKARKHPQSQAVNICGWVGLPTGILWAIAMVWAYWVEKQPGTASEAWSVDLTRQLDHLENSIAALEAKQ
;
A
#
# COMPACT_ATOMS: atom_id res chain seq x y z
N MET A 1 -13.87 63.43 -2.94
CA MET A 1 -12.89 62.34 -2.77
C MET A 1 -13.39 61.16 -3.57
N GLU A 2 -13.10 61.14 -4.88
CA GLU A 2 -13.40 59.98 -5.72
C GLU A 2 -12.35 58.92 -5.43
N PHE A 3 -12.76 57.81 -4.85
CA PHE A 3 -11.83 56.73 -4.55
C PHE A 3 -11.45 55.99 -5.83
N GLN A 4 -10.15 55.89 -6.10
CA GLN A 4 -9.52 55.29 -7.28
C GLN A 4 -9.70 53.75 -7.41
N PHE A 5 -10.79 53.19 -6.89
CA PHE A 5 -11.04 51.74 -6.85
C PHE A 5 -11.34 51.11 -8.21
N GLU A 6 -11.55 51.90 -9.28
CA GLU A 6 -11.74 51.37 -10.64
C GLU A 6 -10.51 50.57 -11.14
N SER A 7 -9.30 50.96 -10.73
CA SER A 7 -8.07 50.27 -11.13
C SER A 7 -7.81 48.96 -10.36
N LEU A 8 -8.48 48.77 -9.22
CA LEU A 8 -8.34 47.58 -8.36
C LEU A 8 -9.19 46.40 -8.83
N GLY A 9 -10.23 46.63 -9.63
CA GLY A 9 -11.09 45.58 -10.18
C GLY A 9 -10.30 44.49 -10.94
N PRO A 10 -9.42 44.84 -11.89
CA PRO A 10 -8.57 43.87 -12.58
C PRO A 10 -7.59 43.16 -11.63
N ALA A 11 -6.92 43.90 -10.73
CA ALA A 11 -5.93 43.33 -9.81
C ALA A 11 -6.55 42.28 -8.87
N ILE A 12 -7.74 42.55 -8.32
CA ILE A 12 -8.47 41.61 -7.46
C ILE A 12 -8.82 40.34 -8.23
N ARG A 13 -9.22 40.43 -9.50
CA ARG A 13 -9.52 39.26 -10.34
C ARG A 13 -8.31 38.35 -10.51
N TRP A 14 -7.13 38.91 -10.74
CA TRP A 14 -5.89 38.15 -10.84
C TRP A 14 -5.52 37.49 -9.51
N VAL A 15 -5.64 38.20 -8.39
CA VAL A 15 -5.38 37.65 -7.05
C VAL A 15 -6.32 36.48 -6.73
N VAL A 16 -7.61 36.64 -7.01
CA VAL A 16 -8.61 35.57 -6.81
C VAL A 16 -8.33 34.37 -7.71
N LEU A 17 -7.96 34.58 -8.98
CA LEU A 17 -7.59 33.49 -9.88
C LEU A 17 -6.38 32.71 -9.37
N ILE A 18 -5.31 33.41 -8.97
CA ILE A 18 -4.11 32.78 -8.41
C ILE A 18 -4.47 32.00 -7.14
N PHE A 19 -5.25 32.61 -6.24
CA PHE A 19 -5.69 31.96 -5.01
C PHE A 19 -6.50 30.69 -5.31
N MET A 20 -7.44 30.74 -6.25
CA MET A 20 -8.26 29.58 -6.64
C MET A 20 -7.39 28.45 -7.21
N ILE A 21 -6.41 28.77 -8.04
CA ILE A 21 -5.48 27.78 -8.60
C ILE A 21 -4.65 27.14 -7.50
N VAL A 22 -4.05 27.93 -6.61
CA VAL A 22 -3.26 27.43 -5.48
C VAL A 22 -4.13 26.56 -4.57
N PHE A 23 -5.35 27.00 -4.26
CA PHE A 23 -6.29 26.24 -3.45
C PHE A 23 -6.69 24.92 -4.10
N ALA A 24 -6.94 24.90 -5.40
CA ALA A 24 -7.22 23.68 -6.15
C ALA A 24 -6.03 22.70 -6.13
N ILE A 25 -4.80 23.21 -6.28
CA ILE A 25 -3.58 22.39 -6.19
C ILE A 25 -3.42 21.81 -4.77
N LEU A 26 -3.66 22.63 -3.73
CA LEU A 26 -3.61 22.17 -2.34
C LEU A 26 -4.64 21.08 -2.06
N LEU A 27 -5.88 21.24 -2.54
CA LEU A 27 -6.91 20.21 -2.44
C LEU A 27 -6.51 18.92 -3.15
N LEU A 28 -5.95 19.01 -4.36
CA LEU A 28 -5.47 17.86 -5.10
C LEU A 28 -4.34 17.15 -4.35
N ALA A 29 -3.36 17.91 -3.84
CA ALA A 29 -2.26 17.36 -3.06
C ALA A 29 -2.75 16.66 -1.78
N PHE A 30 -3.72 17.27 -1.08
CA PHE A 30 -4.34 16.68 0.10
C PHE A 30 -5.03 15.35 -0.22
N VAL A 31 -5.78 15.31 -1.32
CA VAL A 31 -6.44 14.10 -1.85
C VAL A 31 -5.42 12.99 -2.18
N VAL A 32 -4.33 13.34 -2.86
CA VAL A 32 -3.27 12.38 -3.22
C VAL A 32 -2.64 11.76 -1.96
N VAL A 33 -2.38 12.56 -0.93
CA VAL A 33 -1.84 12.07 0.35
C VAL A 33 -2.82 11.12 1.04
N LEU A 34 -4.12 11.49 1.09
CA LEU A 34 -5.18 10.66 1.66
C LEU A 34 -5.35 9.31 0.94
N ALA A 35 -5.23 9.31 -0.39
CA ALA A 35 -5.30 8.09 -1.20
C ALA A 35 -4.12 7.13 -0.90
N ALA A 36 -2.92 7.68 -0.66
CA ALA A 36 -1.71 6.91 -0.41
C ALA A 36 -1.59 6.38 1.03
N LEU A 37 -2.31 6.95 2.01
CA LEU A 37 -2.27 6.55 3.43
C LEU A 37 -2.42 5.04 3.67
N PRO A 38 -3.47 4.35 3.19
CA PRO A 38 -3.65 2.91 3.44
C PRO A 38 -2.48 2.08 2.89
N GLY A 39 -1.93 2.44 1.72
CA GLY A 39 -0.77 1.79 1.13
C GLY A 39 0.50 1.96 1.97
N GLN A 40 0.73 3.17 2.52
CA GLN A 40 1.85 3.44 3.41
C GLN A 40 1.74 2.64 4.72
N ILE A 41 0.55 2.54 5.30
CA ILE A 41 0.29 1.74 6.51
C ILE A 41 0.56 0.25 6.24
N ALA A 42 0.09 -0.28 5.09
CA ALA A 42 0.34 -1.66 4.70
C ALA A 42 1.84 -1.95 4.50
N LYS A 43 2.58 -1.01 3.89
CA LYS A 43 4.04 -1.13 3.71
C LYS A 43 4.78 -1.15 5.04
N ALA A 44 4.42 -0.26 5.96
CA ALA A 44 5.01 -0.21 7.31
C ALA A 44 4.80 -1.52 8.09
N ARG A 45 3.68 -2.21 7.85
CA ARG A 45 3.32 -3.48 8.51
C ARG A 45 3.84 -4.73 7.79
N LYS A 46 4.67 -4.59 6.73
CA LYS A 46 5.15 -5.70 5.89
C LYS A 46 4.01 -6.54 5.30
N HIS A 47 2.94 -5.90 4.86
CA HIS A 47 1.82 -6.59 4.23
C HIS A 47 2.24 -7.22 2.88
N PRO A 48 1.94 -8.52 2.62
CA PRO A 48 2.28 -9.21 1.38
C PRO A 48 1.78 -8.46 0.14
N GLN A 49 0.57 -7.92 0.24
CA GLN A 49 -0.15 -7.24 -0.83
C GLN A 49 -0.15 -5.70 -0.64
N SER A 50 0.94 -5.14 -0.12
CA SER A 50 1.03 -3.69 0.14
C SER A 50 0.79 -2.82 -1.10
N GLN A 51 1.21 -3.29 -2.28
CA GLN A 51 0.99 -2.59 -3.55
C GLN A 51 -0.49 -2.63 -3.98
N ALA A 52 -1.19 -3.74 -3.76
CA ALA A 52 -2.63 -3.85 -4.06
C ALA A 52 -3.45 -2.92 -3.17
N VAL A 53 -3.14 -2.86 -1.88
CA VAL A 53 -3.78 -1.93 -0.93
C VAL A 53 -3.55 -0.47 -1.32
N ASN A 54 -2.35 -0.14 -1.82
CA ASN A 54 -2.08 1.21 -2.33
C ASN A 54 -2.99 1.54 -3.53
N ILE A 55 -3.10 0.65 -4.52
CA ILE A 55 -3.95 0.85 -5.69
C ILE A 55 -5.43 0.94 -5.29
N CYS A 56 -5.90 0.11 -4.35
CA CYS A 56 -7.25 0.22 -3.79
C CYS A 56 -7.48 1.55 -3.06
N GLY A 57 -6.48 2.12 -2.41
CA GLY A 57 -6.56 3.46 -1.81
C GLY A 57 -6.81 4.56 -2.86
N TRP A 58 -6.12 4.48 -4.00
CA TRP A 58 -6.29 5.40 -5.13
C TRP A 58 -7.64 5.25 -5.84
N VAL A 59 -8.05 4.01 -6.16
CA VAL A 59 -9.32 3.73 -6.82
C VAL A 59 -10.51 3.93 -5.87
N GLY A 60 -10.29 3.76 -4.57
CA GLY A 60 -11.32 3.82 -3.54
C GLY A 60 -11.62 5.21 -3.00
N LEU A 61 -10.76 6.20 -3.23
CA LEU A 61 -11.00 7.57 -2.78
C LEU A 61 -12.26 8.23 -3.39
N PRO A 62 -12.56 8.14 -4.70
CA PRO A 62 -13.80 8.71 -5.26
C PRO A 62 -15.07 8.01 -4.76
N THR A 63 -14.97 6.76 -4.30
CA THR A 63 -16.11 6.00 -3.79
C THR A 63 -16.23 6.06 -2.26
N GLY A 64 -15.19 6.46 -1.54
CA GLY A 64 -15.10 6.58 -0.08
C GLY A 64 -15.12 5.23 0.66
N ILE A 65 -16.03 4.35 0.28
CA ILE A 65 -16.25 3.03 0.89
C ILE A 65 -15.08 2.09 0.59
N LEU A 66 -14.63 2.03 -0.67
CA LEU A 66 -13.46 1.21 -1.04
C LEU A 66 -12.18 1.68 -0.34
N TRP A 67 -12.06 3.00 -0.07
CA TRP A 67 -10.96 3.52 0.72
C TRP A 67 -11.01 3.05 2.17
N ALA A 68 -12.18 3.06 2.81
CA ALA A 68 -12.34 2.52 4.17
C ALA A 68 -12.03 1.01 4.22
N ILE A 69 -12.48 0.24 3.23
CA ILE A 69 -12.17 -1.19 3.09
C ILE A 69 -10.66 -1.40 2.91
N ALA A 70 -10.00 -0.60 2.05
CA ALA A 70 -8.56 -0.68 1.84
C ALA A 70 -7.79 -0.39 3.15
N MET A 71 -8.28 0.55 3.96
CA MET A 71 -7.75 0.78 5.29
C MET A 71 -7.90 -0.45 6.19
N VAL A 72 -9.11 -1.03 6.32
CA VAL A 72 -9.33 -2.25 7.11
C VAL A 72 -8.40 -3.38 6.66
N TRP A 73 -8.22 -3.54 5.35
CA TRP A 73 -7.35 -4.57 4.78
C TRP A 73 -5.86 -4.29 5.01
N ALA A 74 -5.44 -3.03 5.08
CA ALA A 74 -4.08 -2.66 5.49
C ALA A 74 -3.74 -3.11 6.93
N TYR A 75 -4.76 -3.24 7.80
CA TYR A 75 -4.59 -3.76 9.17
C TYR A 75 -4.63 -5.28 9.23
N TRP A 76 -5.16 -5.95 8.20
CA TRP A 76 -5.30 -7.40 8.18
C TRP A 76 -3.99 -8.04 7.70
N VAL A 77 -3.07 -8.31 8.62
CA VAL A 77 -1.79 -8.94 8.30
C VAL A 77 -1.95 -10.46 8.32
N GLU A 78 -2.02 -11.07 7.14
CA GLU A 78 -1.78 -12.51 7.00
C GLU A 78 -0.30 -12.77 7.27
N LYS A 79 0.00 -13.45 8.38
CA LYS A 79 1.37 -13.87 8.70
C LYS A 79 1.77 -14.94 7.67
N GLN A 80 2.58 -14.58 6.68
CA GLN A 80 3.14 -15.58 5.77
C GLN A 80 3.83 -16.66 6.60
N PRO A 81 3.52 -17.96 6.41
CA PRO A 81 4.15 -19.06 7.12
C PRO A 81 5.60 -19.30 6.69
N GLY A 82 6.31 -18.31 6.12
CA GLY A 82 7.63 -18.45 5.52
C GLY A 82 8.64 -19.15 6.42
N THR A 83 8.64 -18.83 7.73
CA THR A 83 9.55 -19.48 8.68
C THR A 83 9.17 -20.93 9.01
N ALA A 84 7.87 -21.24 9.05
CA ALA A 84 7.40 -22.59 9.31
C ALA A 84 7.61 -23.47 8.06
N SER A 85 7.24 -22.98 6.88
CA SER A 85 7.40 -23.68 5.60
C SER A 85 8.87 -24.01 5.29
N GLU A 86 9.79 -23.09 5.57
CA GLU A 86 11.23 -23.35 5.44
C GLU A 86 11.71 -24.41 6.44
N ALA A 87 11.24 -24.37 7.70
CA ALA A 87 11.60 -25.39 8.68
C ALA A 87 11.12 -26.79 8.30
N TRP A 88 9.86 -26.91 7.83
CA TRP A 88 9.29 -28.20 7.40
C TRP A 88 9.97 -28.76 6.15
N SER A 89 10.35 -27.91 5.19
CA SER A 89 11.02 -28.35 3.96
C SER A 89 12.43 -28.89 4.23
N VAL A 90 13.18 -28.26 5.14
CA VAL A 90 14.50 -28.78 5.56
C VAL A 90 14.37 -30.13 6.27
N ASP A 91 13.37 -30.30 7.14
CA ASP A 91 13.13 -31.57 7.83
C ASP A 91 12.71 -32.69 6.86
N LEU A 92 11.81 -32.37 5.92
CA LEU A 92 11.36 -33.31 4.89
C LEU A 92 12.53 -33.79 4.00
N THR A 93 13.46 -32.89 3.67
CA THR A 93 14.65 -33.22 2.89
C THR A 93 15.56 -34.18 3.66
N ARG A 94 15.75 -33.99 4.96
CA ARG A 94 16.54 -34.91 5.80
C ARG A 94 15.90 -36.30 5.90
N GLN A 95 14.57 -36.36 5.96
CA GLN A 95 13.86 -37.63 6.00
C GLN A 95 14.09 -38.41 4.69
N LEU A 96 14.02 -37.73 3.54
CA LEU A 96 14.36 -38.34 2.25
C LEU A 96 15.77 -38.93 2.23
N ASP A 97 16.79 -38.18 2.67
CA ASP A 97 18.17 -38.68 2.76
C ASP A 97 18.29 -39.92 3.67
N HIS A 98 17.56 -39.94 4.79
CA HIS A 98 17.56 -41.07 5.72
C HIS A 98 16.88 -42.31 5.12
N LEU A 99 15.76 -42.12 4.42
CA LEU A 99 15.05 -43.18 3.72
C LEU A 99 15.91 -43.77 2.59
N GLU A 100 16.61 -42.92 1.83
CA GLU A 100 17.51 -43.35 0.77
C GLU A 100 18.68 -44.18 1.31
N ASN A 101 19.31 -43.74 2.41
CA ASN A 101 20.36 -44.50 3.09
C ASN A 101 19.86 -45.83 3.65
N SER A 102 18.62 -45.86 4.18
CA SER A 102 18.00 -47.09 4.68
C SER A 102 17.77 -48.09 3.55
N ILE A 103 17.33 -47.63 2.38
CA ILE A 103 17.13 -48.48 1.19
C ILE A 103 18.49 -49.02 0.72
N ALA A 104 19.52 -48.19 0.58
CA ALA A 104 20.85 -48.62 0.15
C ALA A 104 21.46 -49.68 1.08
N ALA A 105 21.25 -49.54 2.40
CA ALA A 105 21.72 -50.51 3.39
C ALA A 105 20.95 -51.84 3.33
N LEU A 106 19.67 -51.82 2.96
CA LEU A 106 18.86 -53.02 2.76
C LEU A 106 19.23 -53.73 1.45
N GLU A 107 19.46 -52.99 0.37
CA GLU A 107 19.92 -53.53 -0.92
C GLU A 107 21.30 -54.20 -0.78
N ALA A 108 22.23 -53.61 -0.04
CA ALA A 108 23.56 -54.19 0.18
C ALA A 108 23.57 -55.48 1.04
N LYS A 109 22.44 -55.78 1.71
CA LYS A 109 22.30 -56.95 2.59
C LYS A 109 21.60 -58.13 1.91
N GLN A 110 21.04 -57.94 0.73
CA GLN A 110 20.52 -58.98 -0.15
C GLN A 110 21.59 -59.47 -1.13
#